data_AF-A0A931X2J6-F1
#
_entry.id   AF-A0A931X2J6-F1
#
_cell.length_a   1.000
_cell.length_b   1.000
_cell.length_c   1.000
_cell.angle_alpha   90.00
_cell.angle_beta   90.00
_cell.angle_gamma   90.00
#
_symmetry.space_group_name_H-M   'P 1'
#
loop_
_entity.id
_entity.type
_entity.pdbx_description
1 polymer ?
#
loop_
_entity_poly.entity_id
_entity_poly.type
_entity_poly.pdbx_seq_one_letter_code
_entity_poly.pdbx_strand_id
1 'polypeptide(L)'
;MKRTISILSTLVLSSVVAAGCATQKQVDEKIAAATAQTDQKIESVSGQVEDLQEKQRQTDVKLDELSKSSADALKRAEEAGMLAKGKVVFEQTFNEDRIRFKTGSWVLDETATAALDELAGKVKALDRAVYVEIQGYTDNRGSEASNEMLGQQRAESVRRYLNKQHSLPLGRMSTISYGETAPVADNKTKDGRGQNRRVVIVVLE
;
A
#
# COMPACT_ATOMS: atom_id res chain seq x y z
N MET A 1 -15.75 -112.87 42.04
CA MET A 1 -16.78 -111.91 42.49
C MET A 1 -16.17 -110.52 42.55
N LYS A 2 -16.88 -109.53 41.96
CA LYS A 2 -16.73 -108.06 42.02
C LYS A 2 -15.47 -107.48 41.31
N ARG A 3 -15.55 -107.00 40.06
CA ARG A 3 -16.10 -105.70 39.55
C ARG A 3 -15.15 -104.54 39.91
N THR A 4 -14.60 -103.68 39.03
CA THR A 4 -15.21 -103.02 37.83
C THR A 4 -14.22 -102.08 37.09
N ILE A 5 -14.35 -102.00 35.74
CA ILE A 5 -14.34 -100.81 34.83
C ILE A 5 -12.99 -100.06 34.62
N SER A 6 -12.32 -99.98 33.46
CA SER A 6 -12.62 -99.76 32.02
C SER A 6 -12.92 -98.31 31.58
N ILE A 7 -11.92 -97.57 31.06
CA ILE A 7 -12.02 -96.46 30.08
C ILE A 7 -10.64 -96.39 29.37
N LEU A 8 -10.40 -96.96 28.18
CA LEU A 8 -10.71 -96.52 26.81
C LEU A 8 -10.13 -95.15 26.40
N SER A 9 -9.32 -95.14 25.33
CA SER A 9 -9.34 -94.16 24.21
C SER A 9 -7.97 -93.62 23.75
N THR A 10 -7.61 -94.07 22.53
CA THR A 10 -7.12 -93.28 21.38
C THR A 10 -5.80 -92.49 21.46
N LEU A 11 -4.80 -93.03 20.75
CA LEU A 11 -4.12 -92.43 19.59
C LEU A 11 -4.38 -90.93 19.33
N VAL A 12 -3.33 -90.12 19.18
CA VAL A 12 -3.11 -89.12 18.10
C VAL A 12 -2.15 -87.99 18.53
N LEU A 13 -1.18 -87.72 17.63
CA LEU A 13 -0.41 -86.48 17.44
C LEU A 13 0.67 -86.10 18.47
N SER A 14 1.86 -86.66 18.29
CA SER A 14 3.08 -85.85 18.37
C SER A 14 3.19 -84.99 17.11
N SER A 15 2.46 -83.88 17.06
CA SER A 15 2.68 -82.84 16.03
C SER A 15 2.96 -81.50 16.70
N VAL A 16 4.23 -81.11 16.63
CA VAL A 16 4.68 -79.74 16.40
C VAL A 16 3.98 -78.67 17.25
N VAL A 17 4.40 -78.55 18.51
CA VAL A 17 4.42 -77.23 19.17
C VAL A 17 5.83 -76.66 18.95
N ALA A 18 6.08 -76.17 17.74
CA ALA A 18 7.30 -75.42 17.41
C ALA A 18 6.99 -74.16 16.60
N ALA A 19 5.81 -73.58 16.80
CA ALA A 19 5.49 -72.25 16.33
C ALA A 19 5.18 -71.38 17.55
N GLY A 20 6.19 -70.68 18.04
CA GLY A 20 5.96 -69.60 19.02
C GLY A 20 6.92 -69.55 20.20
N CYS A 21 8.22 -69.41 19.94
CA CYS A 21 9.14 -68.74 20.86
C CYS A 21 10.27 -68.16 20.01
N ALA A 22 10.10 -66.95 19.48
CA ALA A 22 11.27 -66.12 19.20
C ALA A 22 12.02 -66.02 20.53
N THR A 23 13.27 -66.51 20.58
CA THR A 23 14.03 -66.52 21.83
C THR A 23 14.17 -65.10 22.36
N GLN A 24 14.12 -64.90 23.68
CA GLN A 24 14.23 -63.59 24.32
C GLN A 24 15.44 -62.79 23.79
N LYS A 25 16.56 -63.50 23.56
CA LYS A 25 17.77 -62.99 22.93
C LYS A 25 17.59 -62.45 21.50
N GLN A 26 16.80 -63.15 20.66
CA GLN A 26 16.47 -62.68 19.29
C GLN A 26 15.52 -61.49 19.29
N VAL A 27 14.64 -61.38 20.29
CA VAL A 27 13.74 -60.23 20.47
C VAL A 27 14.55 -59.02 20.94
N ASP A 28 15.42 -59.19 21.94
CA ASP A 28 16.29 -58.13 22.47
C ASP A 28 17.25 -57.58 21.41
N GLU A 29 17.82 -58.45 20.55
CA GLU A 29 18.71 -58.04 19.46
C GLU A 29 17.96 -57.26 18.37
N LYS A 30 16.73 -57.66 18.02
CA LYS A 30 15.89 -56.92 17.07
C LYS A 30 15.42 -55.59 17.64
N ILE A 31 15.09 -55.53 18.93
CA ILE A 31 14.74 -54.30 19.63
C ILE A 31 15.96 -53.37 19.62
N ALA A 32 17.14 -53.85 20.03
CA ALA A 32 18.36 -53.05 20.03
C ALA A 32 18.71 -52.50 18.63
N ALA A 33 18.58 -53.32 17.58
CA ALA A 33 18.80 -52.88 16.20
C ALA A 33 17.76 -51.84 15.74
N ALA A 34 16.48 -52.02 16.09
CA ALA A 34 15.42 -51.06 15.78
C ALA A 34 15.57 -49.74 16.56
N THR A 35 15.99 -49.81 17.84
CA THR A 35 16.30 -48.64 18.67
C THR A 35 17.48 -47.87 18.08
N ALA A 36 18.58 -48.54 17.72
CA ALA A 36 19.73 -47.90 17.08
C ALA A 36 19.38 -47.23 15.74
N GLN A 37 18.55 -47.88 14.92
CA GLN A 37 18.08 -47.29 13.66
C GLN A 37 17.16 -46.08 13.89
N THR A 38 16.39 -46.09 14.98
CA THR A 38 15.51 -44.99 15.38
C THR A 38 16.34 -43.82 15.90
N ASP A 39 17.35 -44.08 16.72
CA ASP A 39 18.27 -43.07 17.25
C ASP A 39 19.03 -42.36 16.11
N GLN A 40 19.53 -43.12 15.12
CA GLN A 40 20.18 -42.55 13.94
C GLN A 40 19.25 -41.65 13.11
N LYS A 41 17.96 -42.01 13.00
CA LYS A 41 16.94 -41.17 12.35
C LYS A 41 16.61 -39.93 13.18
N ILE A 42 16.51 -40.05 14.51
CA ILE A 42 16.27 -38.92 15.41
C ILE A 42 17.42 -37.91 15.31
N GLU A 43 18.67 -38.39 15.29
CA GLU A 43 19.84 -37.53 15.15
C GLU A 43 19.85 -36.80 13.79
N SER A 44 19.55 -37.52 12.70
CA SER A 44 19.41 -36.93 11.36
C SER A 44 18.28 -35.90 11.28
N VAL A 45 17.13 -36.18 11.88
CA VAL A 45 15.98 -35.25 11.89
C VAL A 45 16.27 -34.05 12.79
N SER A 46 16.92 -34.25 13.94
CA SER A 46 17.35 -33.16 14.83
C SER A 46 18.29 -32.21 14.12
N GLY A 47 19.31 -32.74 13.42
CA GLY A 47 20.22 -31.93 12.60
C GLY A 47 19.50 -31.17 11.48
N GLN A 48 18.53 -31.78 10.80
CA GLN A 48 17.72 -31.09 9.80
C GLN A 48 16.83 -29.99 10.39
N VAL A 49 16.28 -30.20 11.60
CA VAL A 49 15.46 -29.19 12.30
C VAL A 49 16.31 -28.01 12.74
N GLU A 50 17.53 -28.24 13.24
CA GLU A 50 18.48 -27.17 13.59
C GLU A 50 18.88 -26.34 12.36
N ASP A 51 19.22 -27.00 11.25
CA ASP A 51 19.53 -26.32 9.98
C ASP A 51 18.36 -25.49 9.45
N LEU A 52 17.13 -26.02 9.57
CA LEU A 52 15.92 -25.30 9.17
C LEU A 52 15.64 -24.11 10.08
N GLN A 53 15.81 -24.25 11.39
CA GLN A 53 15.66 -23.16 12.36
C GLN A 53 16.68 -22.04 12.10
N GLU A 54 17.92 -22.40 11.77
CA GLU A 54 18.94 -21.40 11.43
C GLU A 54 18.61 -20.69 10.11
N LYS A 55 18.17 -21.42 9.08
CA LYS A 55 17.70 -20.81 7.82
C LYS A 55 16.47 -19.91 8.03
N GLN A 56 15.54 -20.32 8.89
CA GLN A 56 14.37 -19.52 9.26
C GLN A 56 14.83 -18.20 9.89
N ARG A 57 15.72 -18.28 10.89
CA ARG A 57 16.28 -17.11 11.58
C ARG A 57 17.05 -16.18 10.63
N GLN A 58 17.82 -16.73 9.70
CA GLN A 58 18.50 -15.93 8.67
C GLN A 58 17.52 -15.26 7.71
N THR A 59 16.41 -15.92 7.39
CA THR A 59 15.36 -15.36 6.54
C THR A 59 14.64 -14.22 7.24
N ASP A 60 14.34 -14.37 8.52
CA ASP A 60 13.69 -13.34 9.33
C ASP A 60 14.57 -12.07 9.42
N VAL A 61 15.89 -12.23 9.65
CA VAL A 61 16.84 -11.11 9.64
C VAL A 61 16.87 -10.39 8.30
N LYS A 62 16.90 -11.13 7.18
CA LYS A 62 16.87 -10.54 5.83
C LYS A 62 15.54 -9.86 5.54
N LEU A 63 14.44 -10.40 6.04
CA LEU A 63 13.11 -9.81 5.88
C LEU A 63 13.00 -8.47 6.61
N ASP A 64 13.53 -8.39 7.83
CA ASP A 64 13.63 -7.15 8.60
C ASP A 64 14.52 -6.12 7.92
N GLU A 65 15.67 -6.54 7.40
CA GLU A 65 16.60 -5.67 6.67
C GLU A 65 15.99 -5.15 5.37
N LEU A 66 15.32 -6.01 4.60
CA LEU A 66 14.62 -5.63 3.37
C LEU A 66 13.44 -4.69 3.66
N SER A 67 12.70 -4.92 4.74
CA SER A 67 11.59 -4.07 5.16
C SER A 67 12.09 -2.67 5.52
N LYS A 68 13.19 -2.57 6.28
CA LYS A 68 13.85 -1.30 6.59
C LYS A 68 14.37 -0.59 5.35
N SER A 69 15.05 -1.32 4.45
CA SER A 69 15.55 -0.76 3.20
C SER A 69 14.43 -0.23 2.30
N SER A 70 13.30 -0.94 2.25
CA SER A 70 12.12 -0.54 1.46
C SER A 70 11.46 0.70 2.05
N ALA A 71 11.32 0.76 3.39
CA ALA A 71 10.82 1.94 4.08
C ALA A 71 11.74 3.16 3.86
N ASP A 72 13.06 2.98 3.94
CA ASP A 72 14.01 4.05 3.69
C ASP A 72 14.01 4.49 2.21
N ALA A 73 13.85 3.56 1.27
CA ALA A 73 13.75 3.87 -0.15
C ALA A 73 12.47 4.67 -0.47
N LEU A 74 11.34 4.29 0.12
CA LEU A 74 10.08 5.04 0.02
C LEU A 74 10.23 6.44 0.61
N LYS A 75 10.82 6.55 1.81
CA LYS A 75 11.07 7.84 2.45
C LYS A 75 11.97 8.74 1.59
N ARG A 76 13.05 8.22 1.02
CA ARG A 76 13.92 8.97 0.10
C ARG A 76 13.20 9.39 -1.17
N ALA A 77 12.31 8.56 -1.71
CA ALA A 77 11.52 8.89 -2.88
C ALA A 77 10.48 9.98 -2.60
N GLU A 78 9.83 9.93 -1.43
CA GLU A 78 8.92 10.98 -0.95
C GLU A 78 9.67 12.29 -0.69
N GLU A 79 10.79 12.24 0.02
CA GLU A 79 11.66 13.40 0.28
C GLU A 79 12.17 14.00 -1.02
N ALA A 80 12.64 13.18 -1.97
CA ALA A 80 13.07 13.65 -3.29
C ALA A 80 11.91 14.25 -4.09
N GLY A 81 10.71 13.67 -4.01
CA GLY A 81 9.51 14.23 -4.64
C GLY A 81 9.06 15.57 -4.03
N MET A 82 9.20 15.73 -2.71
CA MET A 82 8.96 16.99 -2.00
C MET A 82 10.02 18.04 -2.35
N LEU A 83 11.30 17.65 -2.45
CA LEU A 83 12.40 18.53 -2.87
C LEU A 83 12.25 18.97 -4.33
N ALA A 84 11.77 18.10 -5.21
CA ALA A 84 11.54 18.40 -6.62
C ALA A 84 10.37 19.37 -6.87
N LYS A 85 9.40 19.46 -5.94
CA LYS A 85 8.24 20.34 -6.06
C LYS A 85 8.43 21.72 -5.41
N GLY A 86 9.58 21.99 -4.78
CA GLY A 86 9.73 23.17 -3.92
C GLY A 86 8.95 23.01 -2.62
N LYS A 87 9.46 23.57 -1.51
CA LYS A 87 8.78 23.43 -0.22
C LYS A 87 7.47 24.22 -0.27
N VAL A 88 6.33 23.54 -0.17
CA VAL A 88 5.01 24.18 -0.16
C VAL A 88 4.94 25.12 1.04
N VAL A 89 4.75 26.41 0.78
CA VAL A 89 4.53 27.44 1.80
C VAL A 89 3.08 27.39 2.27
N PHE A 90 2.14 27.41 1.33
CA PHE A 90 0.72 27.20 1.60
C PHE A 90 -0.03 26.81 0.32
N GLU A 91 -1.21 26.24 0.52
CA GLU A 91 -2.15 25.93 -0.56
C GLU A 91 -3.49 26.61 -0.26
N GLN A 92 -4.13 27.17 -1.29
CA GLN A 92 -5.48 27.70 -1.20
C GLN A 92 -6.34 27.10 -2.31
N THR A 93 -7.41 26.43 -1.91
CA THR A 93 -8.43 25.92 -2.82
C THR A 93 -9.56 26.94 -2.98
N PHE A 94 -9.97 27.15 -4.23
CA PHE A 94 -11.08 28.01 -4.62
C PHE A 94 -12.11 27.21 -5.41
N ASN A 95 -13.15 26.76 -4.72
CA ASN A 95 -14.28 26.04 -5.33
C ASN A 95 -15.27 27.03 -5.93
N GLU A 96 -16.26 26.50 -6.65
CA GLU A 96 -17.36 27.29 -7.19
C GLU A 96 -18.04 28.21 -6.16
N ASP A 97 -18.07 27.85 -4.87
CA ASP A 97 -18.65 28.70 -3.81
C ASP A 97 -17.81 29.94 -3.46
N ARG A 98 -16.50 29.92 -3.72
CA ARG A 98 -15.56 31.01 -3.40
C ARG A 98 -15.04 31.76 -4.63
N ILE A 99 -14.79 31.04 -5.73
CA ILE A 99 -14.54 31.60 -7.06
C ILE A 99 -15.64 31.03 -7.95
N ARG A 100 -16.72 31.78 -8.17
CA ARG A 100 -17.85 31.32 -8.99
C ARG A 100 -17.48 31.32 -10.46
N PHE A 101 -16.74 30.32 -10.91
CA PHE A 101 -16.74 30.00 -12.33
C PHE A 101 -18.08 29.38 -12.67
N LYS A 102 -18.93 30.13 -13.40
CA LYS A 102 -20.14 29.56 -14.02
C LYS A 102 -19.74 28.30 -14.83
N THR A 103 -20.65 27.33 -14.97
CA THR A 103 -20.42 26.15 -15.81
C THR A 103 -19.90 26.55 -17.19
N GLY A 104 -18.79 25.95 -17.64
CA GLY A 104 -18.16 26.27 -18.92
C GLY A 104 -17.49 27.65 -19.01
N SER A 105 -17.40 28.39 -17.90
CA SER A 105 -16.79 29.73 -17.86
C SER A 105 -15.44 29.73 -17.13
N TRP A 106 -14.59 30.66 -17.53
CA TRP A 106 -13.32 31.05 -16.91
C TRP A 106 -13.31 32.54 -16.48
N VAL A 107 -14.48 33.20 -16.52
CA VAL A 107 -14.62 34.59 -16.10
C VAL A 107 -14.60 34.67 -14.58
N LEU A 108 -13.75 35.55 -14.05
CA LEU A 108 -13.68 35.87 -12.62
C LEU A 108 -14.73 36.94 -12.29
N ASP A 109 -15.54 36.71 -11.27
CA ASP A 109 -16.49 37.69 -10.75
C ASP A 109 -15.88 38.52 -9.60
N GLU A 110 -16.65 39.44 -9.04
CA GLU A 110 -16.20 40.31 -7.94
C GLU A 110 -15.81 39.52 -6.69
N THR A 111 -16.55 38.45 -6.37
CA THR A 111 -16.25 37.58 -5.23
C THR A 111 -14.90 36.87 -5.44
N ALA A 112 -14.68 36.36 -6.65
CA ALA A 112 -13.45 35.68 -7.00
C ALA A 112 -12.25 36.60 -6.95
N THR A 113 -12.39 37.79 -7.52
CA THR A 113 -11.33 38.80 -7.57
C THR A 113 -10.95 39.28 -6.16
N ALA A 114 -11.92 39.53 -5.28
CA ALA A 114 -11.66 39.84 -3.87
C ALA A 114 -10.89 38.73 -3.14
N ALA A 115 -11.25 37.45 -3.37
CA ALA A 115 -10.54 36.32 -2.77
C ALA A 115 -9.10 36.17 -3.31
N LEU A 116 -8.88 36.48 -4.59
CA LEU A 116 -7.55 36.51 -5.20
C LEU A 116 -6.72 37.69 -4.69
N ASP A 117 -7.35 38.82 -4.35
CA ASP A 117 -6.68 39.97 -3.74
C ASP A 117 -6.14 39.63 -2.34
N GLU A 118 -6.91 38.92 -1.53
CA GLU A 118 -6.46 38.43 -0.22
C GLU A 118 -5.26 37.48 -0.37
N LEU A 119 -5.33 36.54 -1.34
CA LEU A 119 -4.21 35.64 -1.62
C LEU A 119 -2.97 36.40 -2.08
N ALA A 120 -3.12 37.38 -2.95
CA ALA A 120 -2.00 38.20 -3.41
C ALA A 120 -1.35 38.97 -2.25
N GLY A 121 -2.15 39.47 -1.30
CA GLY A 121 -1.67 40.07 -0.07
C GLY A 121 -0.82 39.11 0.76
N LYS A 122 -1.29 37.86 0.95
CA LYS A 122 -0.53 36.81 1.66
C LYS A 122 0.79 36.49 0.97
N VAL A 123 0.78 36.35 -0.37
CA VAL A 123 2.00 36.09 -1.15
C VAL A 123 3.02 37.22 -0.98
N LYS A 124 2.58 38.48 -1.08
CA LYS A 124 3.45 39.66 -0.93
C LYS A 124 4.02 39.79 0.48
N ALA A 125 3.26 39.38 1.50
CA ALA A 125 3.69 39.43 2.90
C ALA A 125 4.79 38.42 3.26
N LEU A 126 5.10 37.45 2.39
CA LEU A 126 6.15 36.46 2.65
C LEU A 126 7.57 37.04 2.60
N ASP A 127 7.74 38.26 2.09
CA ASP A 127 9.01 39.00 1.96
C ASP A 127 10.18 38.19 1.34
N ARG A 128 9.84 37.24 0.47
CA ARG A 128 10.80 36.39 -0.26
C ARG A 128 10.27 36.02 -1.64
N ALA A 129 11.17 35.57 -2.50
CA ALA A 129 10.78 35.00 -3.78
C ALA A 129 10.06 33.67 -3.54
N VAL A 130 8.88 33.52 -4.14
CA VAL A 130 8.10 32.28 -4.16
C VAL A 130 7.64 31.99 -5.58
N TYR A 131 7.42 30.72 -5.86
CA TYR A 131 6.76 30.24 -7.06
C TYR A 131 5.28 29.96 -6.76
N VAL A 132 4.42 30.17 -7.75
CA VAL A 132 2.98 29.96 -7.62
C VAL A 132 2.54 29.01 -8.72
N GLU A 133 2.06 27.84 -8.34
CA GLU A 133 1.43 26.90 -9.25
C GLU A 133 -0.09 27.04 -9.16
N ILE A 134 -0.74 27.21 -10.31
CA ILE A 134 -2.19 27.39 -10.41
C ILE A 134 -2.77 26.20 -11.17
N GLN A 135 -3.58 25.42 -10.48
CA GLN A 135 -4.10 24.14 -10.94
C GLN A 135 -5.61 24.26 -11.22
N GLY A 136 -6.03 23.98 -12.45
CA GLY A 136 -7.43 24.02 -12.87
C GLY A 136 -8.07 22.64 -12.87
N TYR A 137 -9.27 22.55 -12.29
CA TYR A 137 -10.08 21.32 -12.23
C TYR A 137 -11.50 21.55 -12.75
N THR A 138 -12.10 20.49 -13.28
CA THR A 138 -13.48 20.48 -13.76
C THR A 138 -14.28 19.34 -13.10
N ASP A 139 -15.59 19.35 -13.33
CA ASP A 139 -16.40 18.15 -13.10
C ASP A 139 -16.32 17.21 -14.31
N ASN A 140 -17.04 16.09 -14.24
CA ASN A 140 -17.05 15.07 -15.29
C ASN A 140 -18.00 15.33 -16.47
N ARG A 141 -18.42 16.58 -16.69
CA ARG A 141 -19.36 16.93 -17.77
C ARG A 141 -18.59 17.40 -18.99
N GLY A 142 -18.77 16.72 -20.11
CA GLY A 142 -18.12 17.05 -21.38
C GLY A 142 -17.14 15.97 -21.81
N SER A 143 -16.28 16.29 -22.77
CA SER A 143 -15.16 15.44 -23.14
C SER A 143 -13.93 15.79 -22.30
N GLU A 144 -13.06 14.80 -22.09
CA GLU A 144 -11.77 14.96 -21.41
C GLU A 144 -10.98 16.15 -21.98
N ALA A 145 -10.82 16.22 -23.31
CA ALA A 145 -10.12 17.33 -23.97
C ALA A 145 -10.77 18.71 -23.73
N SER A 146 -12.10 18.78 -23.67
CA SER A 146 -12.81 20.03 -23.35
C SER A 146 -12.55 20.44 -21.90
N ASN A 147 -12.53 19.46 -21.00
CA ASN A 147 -12.30 19.67 -19.57
C ASN A 147 -10.86 20.06 -19.25
N GLU A 148 -9.89 19.44 -19.93
CA GLU A 148 -8.50 19.85 -19.87
C GLU A 148 -8.33 21.30 -20.34
N MET A 149 -8.92 21.67 -21.49
CA MET A 149 -8.88 23.05 -22.00
C MET A 149 -9.55 24.05 -21.04
N LEU A 150 -10.71 23.71 -20.49
CA LEU A 150 -11.45 24.57 -19.56
C LEU A 150 -10.68 24.78 -18.25
N GLY A 151 -10.10 23.72 -17.69
CA GLY A 151 -9.23 23.82 -16.52
C GLY A 151 -8.02 24.72 -16.79
N GLN A 152 -7.39 24.59 -17.96
CA GLN A 152 -6.27 25.42 -18.35
C GLN A 152 -6.66 26.90 -18.49
N GLN A 153 -7.82 27.19 -19.09
CA GLN A 153 -8.33 28.56 -19.23
C GLN A 153 -8.66 29.21 -17.90
N ARG A 154 -9.16 28.45 -16.92
CA ARG A 154 -9.42 28.92 -15.56
C ARG A 154 -8.11 29.26 -14.85
N ALA A 155 -7.15 28.34 -14.86
CA ALA A 155 -5.83 28.58 -14.27
C ALA A 155 -5.14 29.80 -14.90
N GLU A 156 -5.19 29.93 -16.22
CA GLU A 156 -4.62 31.07 -16.94
C GLU A 156 -5.33 32.39 -16.61
N SER A 157 -6.64 32.37 -16.41
CA SER A 157 -7.40 33.58 -16.04
C SER A 157 -7.00 34.10 -14.66
N VAL A 158 -6.79 33.19 -13.71
CA VAL A 158 -6.22 33.52 -12.39
C VAL A 158 -4.80 34.06 -12.52
N ARG A 159 -3.93 33.40 -13.29
CA ARG A 159 -2.54 33.87 -13.54
C ARG A 159 -2.52 35.30 -14.07
N ARG A 160 -3.33 35.57 -15.10
CA ARG A 160 -3.43 36.89 -15.72
C ARG A 160 -3.97 37.94 -14.74
N TYR A 161 -4.96 37.57 -13.92
CA TYR A 161 -5.50 38.48 -12.90
C TYR A 161 -4.43 38.88 -11.88
N LEU A 162 -3.73 37.90 -11.30
CA LEU A 162 -2.67 38.13 -10.31
C LEU A 162 -1.51 38.94 -10.91
N ASN A 163 -1.15 38.71 -12.17
CA ASN A 163 -0.15 39.52 -12.84
C ASN A 163 -0.64 40.96 -13.04
N LYS A 164 -1.82 41.16 -13.63
CA LYS A 164 -2.32 42.49 -14.01
C LYS A 164 -2.64 43.37 -12.81
N GLN A 165 -3.32 42.82 -11.81
CA GLN A 165 -3.79 43.60 -10.66
C GLN A 165 -2.75 43.70 -9.54
N HIS A 166 -1.92 42.66 -9.37
CA HIS A 166 -1.00 42.57 -8.24
C HIS A 166 0.47 42.58 -8.63
N SER A 167 0.80 42.64 -9.92
CA SER A 167 2.18 42.64 -10.42
C SER A 167 2.99 41.41 -10.02
N LEU A 168 2.33 40.26 -9.79
CA LEU A 168 3.04 38.99 -9.60
C LEU A 168 3.76 38.60 -10.91
N PRO A 169 5.06 38.30 -10.90
CA PRO A 169 5.80 37.98 -12.12
C PRO A 169 5.33 36.70 -12.80
N LEU A 170 5.02 36.76 -14.10
CA LEU A 170 4.60 35.59 -14.88
C LEU A 170 5.63 34.46 -14.86
N GLY A 171 6.92 34.78 -14.86
CA GLY A 171 7.99 33.78 -14.79
C GLY A 171 8.07 33.01 -13.47
N ARG A 172 7.30 33.43 -12.45
CA ARG A 172 7.14 32.72 -11.17
C ARG A 172 5.77 32.05 -11.04
N MET A 173 4.96 32.07 -12.09
CA MET A 173 3.62 31.49 -12.08
C MET A 173 3.47 30.42 -13.16
N SER A 174 3.24 29.18 -12.75
CA SER A 174 2.89 28.06 -13.64
C SER A 174 1.38 27.83 -13.62
N THR A 175 0.84 27.37 -14.75
CA THR A 175 -0.55 26.94 -14.87
C THR A 175 -0.57 25.50 -15.34
N ILE A 176 -1.41 24.69 -14.71
CA ILE A 176 -1.63 23.30 -15.07
C ILE A 176 -3.14 23.00 -15.05
N SER A 177 -3.58 22.13 -15.94
CA SER A 177 -4.94 21.60 -15.94
C SER A 177 -4.91 20.12 -15.61
N TYR A 178 -5.75 19.73 -14.66
CA TYR A 178 -6.03 18.32 -14.38
C TYR A 178 -7.36 17.87 -14.99
N GLY A 179 -8.12 18.78 -15.60
CA GLY A 179 -9.46 18.50 -16.10
C GLY A 179 -10.31 17.81 -15.03
N GLU A 180 -10.93 16.69 -15.41
CA GLU A 180 -11.81 15.89 -14.55
C GLU A 180 -11.11 14.74 -13.81
N THR A 181 -9.79 14.57 -14.00
CA THR A 181 -9.05 13.36 -13.60
C THR A 181 -8.80 13.23 -12.10
N ALA A 182 -8.98 14.31 -11.33
CA ALA A 182 -8.74 14.36 -9.89
C ALA A 182 -9.93 14.95 -9.13
N PRO A 183 -11.06 14.21 -9.05
CA PRO A 183 -12.23 14.63 -8.30
C PRO A 183 -11.98 14.54 -6.79
N VAL A 184 -12.51 15.52 -6.05
CA VAL A 184 -12.50 15.56 -4.57
C VAL A 184 -13.87 15.23 -3.98
N ALA A 185 -14.91 15.18 -4.82
CA ALA A 185 -16.27 14.86 -4.44
C ALA A 185 -17.00 14.07 -5.52
N ASP A 186 -18.16 13.50 -5.17
CA ASP A 186 -18.96 12.70 -6.09
C ASP A 186 -19.55 13.54 -7.24
N ASN A 187 -19.15 13.22 -8.48
CA ASN A 187 -19.65 13.87 -9.68
C ASN A 187 -21.15 13.58 -9.99
N LYS A 188 -21.78 12.63 -9.28
CA LYS A 188 -23.20 12.33 -9.45
C LYS A 188 -24.09 13.43 -8.88
N THR A 189 -23.69 14.08 -7.78
CA THR A 189 -24.48 15.13 -7.14
C THR A 189 -24.16 16.51 -7.70
N LYS A 190 -25.11 17.45 -7.62
CA LYS A 190 -24.86 18.84 -8.04
C LYS A 190 -23.77 19.48 -7.20
N ASP A 191 -23.83 19.26 -5.90
CA ASP A 191 -22.91 19.84 -4.93
C ASP A 191 -21.50 19.27 -5.10
N GLY A 192 -21.37 17.95 -5.30
CA GLY A 192 -20.06 17.34 -5.55
C GLY A 192 -19.42 17.81 -6.85
N ARG A 193 -20.21 18.02 -7.92
CA ARG A 193 -19.69 18.67 -9.12
C ARG A 193 -19.22 20.10 -8.85
N GLY A 194 -19.93 20.87 -8.03
CA GLY A 194 -19.50 22.21 -7.64
C GLY A 194 -18.18 22.24 -6.87
N GLN A 195 -17.93 21.24 -6.02
CA GLN A 195 -16.65 21.06 -5.35
C GLN A 195 -15.52 20.66 -6.31
N ASN A 196 -15.82 19.85 -7.33
CA ASN A 196 -14.84 19.45 -8.33
C ASN A 196 -14.45 20.60 -9.28
N ARG A 197 -15.38 21.52 -9.59
CA ARG A 197 -15.12 22.76 -10.32
C ARG A 197 -14.35 23.76 -9.43
N ARG A 198 -13.03 23.60 -9.37
CA ARG A 198 -12.15 24.39 -8.50
C ARG A 198 -10.86 24.83 -9.18
N VAL A 199 -10.23 25.84 -8.62
CA VAL A 199 -8.83 26.17 -8.88
C VAL A 199 -8.06 26.06 -7.57
N VAL A 200 -6.93 25.36 -7.60
CA VAL A 200 -6.03 25.25 -6.45
C VAL A 200 -4.79 26.08 -6.75
N ILE A 201 -4.40 26.91 -5.80
CA ILE A 201 -3.18 27.71 -5.89
C ILE A 201 -2.21 27.22 -4.84
N VAL A 202 -1.08 26.70 -5.29
CA VAL A 202 0.00 26.19 -4.46
C VAL A 202 1.15 27.19 -4.50
N VAL A 203 1.56 27.69 -3.34
CA VAL A 203 2.70 28.59 -3.21
C VAL A 203 3.89 27.79 -2.72
N LEU A 204 4.99 27.89 -3.45
CA LEU A 204 6.21 27.10 -3.30
C LEU A 204 7.38 28.04 -2.98
N GLU A 205 8.26 27.59 -2.09
CA GLU A 205 9.53 28.25 -1.76
C GLU A 205 10.58 28.02 -2.86
#